data_AF-A0A3S0JBN8-F1
#
_entry.id   AF-A0A3S0JBN8-F1
#
_cell.length_a   1.000
_cell.length_b   1.000
_cell.length_c   1.000
_cell.angle_alpha   90.00
_cell.angle_beta   90.00
_cell.angle_gamma   90.00
#
_symmetry.space_group_name_H-M   'P 1'
#
loop_
_entity.id
_entity.type
_entity.pdbx_description
1 polymer ?
#
loop_
_entity_poly.entity_id
_entity_poly.type
_entity_poly.pdbx_seq_one_letter_code
_entity_poly.pdbx_strand_id
1 'polypeptide(L)'
;MAAPRIDDHLHDAVVEQFCFDAERGRLTLVLWEKPEPLWQTNEVVRKRLVLSGIRNGAAVAAVQQLVEAAWRRTPDRELGYRVDRFDFDPALPSRPLDLHLRLAIDHLPPLRIHCAKFTMQPVE
;
A
#
# COMPACT_ATOMS: atom_id res chain seq x y z
N MET A 1 13.53 -17.55 -11.76
CA MET A 1 13.41 -16.75 -10.53
C MET A 1 11.96 -16.73 -10.12
N ALA A 2 11.63 -17.07 -8.88
CA ALA A 2 10.27 -16.98 -8.36
C ALA A 2 9.87 -15.52 -8.12
N ALA A 3 8.58 -15.21 -8.17
CA ALA A 3 8.08 -13.90 -7.76
C ALA A 3 8.43 -13.69 -6.26
N PRO A 4 8.74 -12.45 -5.84
CA PRO A 4 8.99 -12.15 -4.43
C PRO A 4 7.77 -12.56 -3.59
N ARG A 5 8.00 -13.13 -2.41
CA ARG A 5 6.91 -13.45 -1.48
C ARG A 5 6.42 -12.16 -0.83
N ILE A 6 5.11 -12.06 -0.65
CA ILE A 6 4.48 -11.06 0.22
C ILE A 6 4.42 -11.72 1.59
N ASP A 7 5.51 -11.62 2.36
CA ASP A 7 5.67 -12.33 3.64
C ASP A 7 5.11 -11.55 4.85
N ASP A 8 4.55 -10.36 4.65
CA ASP A 8 3.99 -9.53 5.72
C ASP A 8 2.47 -9.42 5.60
N HIS A 9 1.74 -9.88 6.63
CA HIS A 9 0.30 -9.67 6.76
C HIS A 9 0.03 -8.18 6.97
N LEU A 10 -0.15 -7.41 5.90
CA LEU A 10 -0.55 -5.99 5.95
C LEU A 10 -2.03 -5.78 6.31
N HIS A 11 -2.77 -6.87 6.54
CA HIS A 11 -4.18 -6.79 6.90
C HIS A 11 -4.35 -5.92 8.15
N ASP A 12 -5.35 -5.03 8.14
CA ASP A 12 -5.64 -4.05 9.20
C ASP A 12 -4.58 -2.95 9.42
N ALA A 13 -3.46 -2.95 8.69
CA ALA A 13 -2.49 -1.87 8.78
C ALA A 13 -3.10 -0.54 8.28
N VAL A 14 -2.96 0.52 9.06
CA VAL A 14 -3.48 1.85 8.73
C VAL A 14 -2.53 2.56 7.78
N VAL A 15 -3.08 3.13 6.71
CA VAL A 15 -2.34 3.95 5.75
C VAL A 15 -2.14 5.36 6.32
N GLU A 16 -0.91 5.65 6.73
CA GLU A 16 -0.48 6.97 7.20
C GLU A 16 -0.15 7.90 6.03
N GLN A 17 0.49 7.35 4.98
CA GLN A 17 0.91 8.08 3.79
C GLN A 17 0.70 7.25 2.52
N PHE A 18 0.36 7.93 1.43
CA PHE A 18 0.13 7.37 0.10
C PHE A 18 0.63 8.40 -0.91
N CYS A 19 1.80 8.14 -1.50
CA CYS A 19 2.48 9.10 -2.36
C CYS A 19 2.99 8.41 -3.63
N PHE A 20 2.50 8.84 -4.78
CA PHE A 20 2.93 8.41 -6.09
C PHE A 20 3.74 9.50 -6.80
N ASP A 21 5.00 9.20 -7.04
CA ASP A 21 5.92 9.96 -7.87
C ASP A 21 5.81 9.42 -9.31
N ALA A 22 5.06 10.13 -10.15
CA ALA A 22 4.82 9.74 -11.54
C ALA A 22 6.07 9.83 -12.41
N GLU A 23 6.96 10.79 -12.15
CA GLU A 23 8.21 10.98 -12.91
C GLU A 23 9.14 9.79 -12.69
N ARG A 24 9.21 9.29 -11.45
CA ARG A 24 10.05 8.14 -11.08
C ARG A 24 9.32 6.81 -11.16
N GLY A 25 8.03 6.79 -11.48
CA GLY A 25 7.19 5.60 -11.51
C GLY A 25 7.20 4.85 -10.18
N ARG A 26 7.05 5.57 -9.06
CA ARG A 26 7.24 5.03 -7.71
C ARG A 26 6.07 5.37 -6.80
N LEU A 27 5.46 4.36 -6.18
CA LEU A 27 4.46 4.53 -5.12
C LEU A 27 5.10 4.18 -3.79
N THR A 28 4.92 5.07 -2.81
CA THR A 28 5.36 4.87 -1.43
C THR A 28 4.13 4.92 -0.53
N LEU A 29 3.94 3.88 0.27
CA LEU A 29 2.99 3.87 1.37
C LEU A 29 3.75 3.81 2.69
N VAL A 30 3.31 4.61 3.66
CA VAL A 30 3.68 4.42 5.06
C VAL A 30 2.47 3.87 5.77
N LEU A 31 2.66 2.71 6.40
CA LEU A 31 1.64 1.94 7.08
C LEU A 31 2.02 1.84 8.55
N TRP A 32 1.05 1.81 9.45
CA TRP A 32 1.29 1.43 10.84
C TRP A 32 0.30 0.39 11.33
N GLU A 33 0.76 -0.47 12.21
CA GLU A 33 -0.05 -1.49 12.87
C GLU A 33 0.15 -1.43 14.39
N LYS A 34 -0.90 -1.78 15.14
CA LYS A 34 -0.82 -2.01 16.58
C LYS A 34 -0.74 -3.52 16.79
N PRO A 35 0.37 -4.07 17.30
CA PRO A 35 0.47 -5.49 17.54
C PRO A 35 -0.60 -5.95 18.53
N GLU A 36 -1.25 -7.09 18.26
CA GLU A 36 -2.36 -7.59 19.08
C GLU A 36 -2.10 -7.83 20.59
N PRO A 37 -0.87 -8.04 21.10
CA PRO A 37 -0.65 -8.02 22.55
C PRO A 37 -0.49 -6.61 23.15
N LEU A 38 -0.40 -5.56 22.33
CA LEU A 38 -0.01 -4.20 22.71
C LEU A 38 -1.13 -3.16 22.63
N TRP A 39 -2.42 -3.55 22.59
CA TRP A 39 -3.53 -2.58 22.68
C TRP A 39 -3.53 -1.76 23.99
N GLN A 40 -2.67 -2.12 24.95
CA GLN A 40 -2.42 -1.39 26.20
C GLN A 40 -1.25 -0.39 26.12
N THR A 41 -0.39 -0.46 25.11
CA THR A 41 0.70 0.51 24.88
C THR A 41 0.40 1.33 23.63
N ASN A 42 0.82 2.60 23.60
CA ASN A 42 0.72 3.45 22.40
C ASN A 42 1.80 3.11 21.35
N GLU A 43 2.38 1.91 21.40
CA GLU A 43 3.44 1.50 20.48
C GLU A 43 2.84 1.04 19.16
N VAL A 44 3.21 1.74 18.09
CA VAL A 44 2.84 1.40 16.72
C VAL A 44 4.09 0.96 15.97
N VAL A 45 3.95 -0.11 15.19
CA VAL A 45 5.01 -0.54 14.26
C VAL A 45 4.75 0.12 12.93
N ARG A 46 5.68 0.95 12.47
CA ARG A 46 5.60 1.60 11.16
C ARG A 46 6.38 0.80 10.11
N LYS A 47 5.77 0.63 8.94
CA LYS A 47 6.34 -0.02 7.77
C LYS A 47 6.21 0.89 6.56
N ARG A 48 7.21 0.87 5.69
CA ARG A 48 7.21 1.55 4.39
C ARG A 48 7.17 0.52 3.28
N LEU A 49 6.09 0.56 2.51
CA LEU A 49 5.95 -0.21 1.27
C LEU A 49 6.32 0.69 0.08
N VAL A 50 7.35 0.30 -0.66
CA VAL A 50 7.79 1.01 -1.87
C VAL A 50 7.58 0.11 -3.08
N LEU A 51 6.79 0.57 -4.03
CA LEU A 51 6.55 -0.06 -5.33
C LEU A 51 7.26 0.76 -6.41
N SER A 52 8.05 0.11 -7.26
CA SER A 52 8.89 0.78 -8.26
C SER A 52 8.68 0.22 -9.66
N GLY A 53 8.87 1.08 -10.66
CA GLY A 53 8.67 0.73 -12.07
C GLY A 53 7.19 0.56 -12.39
N ILE A 54 6.35 1.46 -11.86
CA ILE A 54 4.90 1.44 -12.09
C ILE A 54 4.61 1.76 -13.55
N ARG A 55 3.86 0.87 -14.21
CA ARG A 55 3.50 0.98 -15.63
C ARG A 55 2.07 1.48 -15.84
N ASN A 56 1.20 1.34 -14.84
CA ASN A 56 -0.16 1.83 -14.87
C ASN A 56 -0.34 3.11 -14.02
N GLY A 57 0.58 4.06 -14.18
CA GLY A 57 0.66 5.27 -13.34
C GLY A 57 -0.60 6.12 -13.29
N ALA A 58 -1.37 6.19 -14.39
CA ALA A 58 -2.62 6.95 -14.43
C ALA A 58 -3.66 6.42 -13.41
N ALA A 59 -3.78 5.10 -13.26
CA ALA A 59 -4.68 4.49 -12.29
C ALA A 59 -4.22 4.74 -10.85
N VAL A 60 -2.91 4.68 -10.62
CA VAL A 60 -2.32 4.94 -9.29
C VAL A 60 -2.48 6.42 -8.91
N ALA A 61 -2.25 7.34 -9.84
CA ALA A 61 -2.44 8.78 -9.63
C ALA A 61 -3.90 9.13 -9.33
N ALA A 62 -4.87 8.51 -10.02
CA ALA A 62 -6.29 8.71 -9.74
C ALA A 62 -6.65 8.29 -8.30
N VAL A 63 -6.12 7.16 -7.82
CA VAL A 63 -6.33 6.73 -6.43
C VAL A 63 -5.64 7.68 -5.44
N GLN A 64 -4.43 8.16 -5.71
CA GLN A 64 -3.79 9.18 -4.86
C GLN A 64 -4.68 10.43 -4.72
N GLN A 65 -5.25 10.92 -5.81
CA GLN A 65 -6.14 12.09 -5.74
C GLN A 65 -7.38 11.83 -4.88
N LEU A 66 -7.94 10.61 -4.92
CA LEU A 66 -9.04 10.22 -4.05
C LEU A 66 -8.60 10.19 -2.58
N VAL A 67 -7.44 9.61 -2.29
CA VAL A 67 -6.87 9.56 -0.93
C VAL A 67 -6.64 10.98 -0.40
N GLU A 68 -6.01 11.85 -1.18
CA GLU A 68 -5.76 13.24 -0.79
C GLU A 68 -7.05 14.02 -0.56
N ALA A 69 -8.04 13.87 -1.45
CA ALA A 69 -9.33 14.52 -1.32
C ALA A 69 -10.06 14.07 -0.04
N ALA A 70 -9.93 12.78 0.30
CA ALA A 70 -10.60 12.21 1.45
C ALA A 70 -9.87 12.56 2.77
N TRP A 71 -8.54 12.60 2.80
CA TRP A 71 -7.76 13.13 3.93
C TRP A 71 -7.96 14.62 4.21
N ARG A 72 -8.30 15.43 3.19
CA ARG A 72 -8.68 16.83 3.42
C ARG A 72 -10.02 16.98 4.14
N ARG A 73 -10.91 15.98 4.05
CA ARG A 73 -12.26 16.02 4.62
C ARG A 73 -12.34 15.43 6.02
N THR A 74 -11.42 14.53 6.37
CA THR A 74 -11.45 13.80 7.63
C THR A 74 -10.13 13.98 8.38
N PRO A 75 -10.10 14.73 9.50
CA PRO A 75 -8.89 14.90 10.30
C PRO A 75 -8.49 13.60 11.01
N ASP A 76 -9.44 12.71 11.30
CA ASP A 76 -9.18 11.40 11.91
C ASP A 76 -8.84 10.35 10.86
N ARG A 77 -7.53 10.15 10.63
CA ARG A 77 -7.00 9.23 9.61
C ARG A 77 -6.97 7.77 10.08
N GLU A 78 -7.01 7.55 11.39
CA GLU A 78 -6.74 6.24 12.00
C GLU A 78 -7.83 5.19 11.78
N LEU A 79 -9.07 5.62 11.50
CA LEU A 79 -10.24 4.74 11.48
C LEU A 79 -10.69 4.32 10.08
N GLY A 80 -10.27 5.01 9.01
CA GLY A 80 -10.90 4.86 7.69
C GLY A 80 -10.02 4.35 6.55
N TYR A 81 -8.70 4.25 6.71
CA TYR A 81 -7.81 3.84 5.62
C TYR A 81 -6.97 2.64 6.01
N ARG A 82 -7.63 1.52 6.30
CA ARG A 82 -6.96 0.26 6.61
C ARG A 82 -6.76 -0.56 5.36
N VAL A 83 -5.64 -1.28 5.31
CA VAL A 83 -5.37 -2.22 4.24
C VAL A 83 -6.21 -3.46 4.48
N ASP A 84 -7.27 -3.62 3.67
CA ASP A 84 -8.05 -4.86 3.64
C ASP A 84 -7.22 -5.99 3.06
N ARG A 85 -6.45 -5.68 2.00
CA ARG A 85 -5.78 -6.69 1.20
C ARG A 85 -4.60 -6.12 0.45
N PHE A 86 -3.50 -6.85 0.50
CA PHE A 86 -2.36 -6.64 -0.38
C PHE A 86 -1.84 -7.99 -0.86
N ASP A 87 -2.11 -8.32 -2.13
CA ASP A 87 -1.75 -9.62 -2.71
C ASP A 87 -1.40 -9.53 -4.19
N PHE A 88 -0.96 -10.65 -4.77
CA PHE A 88 -0.86 -10.78 -6.22
C PHE A 88 -2.26 -10.85 -6.83
N ASP A 89 -2.46 -10.16 -7.96
CA ASP A 89 -3.73 -10.22 -8.67
C ASP A 89 -3.93 -11.64 -9.26
N PRO A 90 -4.95 -12.40 -8.83
CA PRO A 90 -5.17 -13.75 -9.35
C PRO A 90 -5.61 -13.77 -10.82
N ALA A 91 -6.10 -12.65 -11.35
CA ALA A 91 -6.53 -12.55 -12.74
C ALA A 91 -5.36 -12.30 -13.71
N LEU A 92 -4.19 -11.86 -13.21
CA LEU A 92 -3.04 -11.50 -14.03
C LEU A 92 -1.76 -12.19 -13.51
N PRO A 93 -1.10 -13.05 -14.32
CA PRO A 93 0.07 -13.78 -13.86
C PRO A 93 1.24 -12.82 -13.59
N SER A 94 1.78 -12.86 -12.37
CA SER A 94 3.00 -12.12 -12.03
C SER A 94 4.26 -12.89 -12.41
N ARG A 95 5.26 -12.18 -12.94
CA ARG A 95 6.58 -12.69 -13.32
C ARG A 95 7.68 -11.83 -12.69
N PRO A 96 8.94 -12.30 -12.63
CA PRO A 96 10.05 -11.45 -12.23
C PRO A 96 10.08 -10.16 -13.06
N LEU A 97 10.17 -9.00 -12.38
CA LEU A 97 10.15 -7.67 -12.99
C LEU A 97 8.83 -7.26 -13.68
N ASP A 98 7.78 -8.04 -13.50
CA ASP A 98 6.45 -7.83 -14.09
C ASP A 98 5.38 -8.31 -13.11
N LEU A 99 5.15 -7.51 -12.08
CA LEU A 99 4.27 -7.84 -10.96
C LEU A 99 2.92 -7.16 -11.15
N HIS A 100 1.87 -7.95 -10.95
CA HIS A 100 0.49 -7.50 -10.88
C HIS A 100 0.02 -7.69 -9.45
N LEU A 101 -0.12 -6.58 -8.74
CA LEU A 101 -0.52 -6.55 -7.35
C LEU A 101 -1.91 -5.93 -7.23
N ARG A 102 -2.62 -6.31 -6.18
CA ARG A 102 -3.87 -5.71 -5.77
C ARG A 102 -3.70 -5.15 -4.38
N LEU A 103 -4.07 -3.88 -4.24
CA LEU A 103 -4.15 -3.17 -2.97
C LEU A 103 -5.59 -2.73 -2.76
N ALA A 104 -6.24 -3.27 -1.73
CA ALA A 104 -7.53 -2.80 -1.27
C ALA A 104 -7.32 -2.06 0.06
N ILE A 105 -7.85 -0.84 0.11
CA ILE A 105 -7.86 0.01 1.29
C ILE A 105 -9.32 0.38 1.54
N ASP A 106 -9.72 0.36 2.81
CA ASP A 106 -11.05 0.76 3.23
C ASP A 106 -11.48 2.09 2.60
N HIS A 107 -12.75 2.14 2.21
CA HIS A 107 -13.40 3.30 1.59
C HIS A 107 -12.79 3.78 0.25
N LEU A 108 -11.84 3.03 -0.31
CA LEU A 108 -11.22 3.31 -1.60
C LEU A 108 -11.52 2.20 -2.61
N PRO A 109 -11.62 2.53 -3.91
CA PRO A 109 -11.72 1.51 -4.94
C PRO A 109 -10.45 0.62 -4.92
N PRO A 110 -10.58 -0.71 -5.09
CA PRO A 110 -9.42 -1.59 -5.18
C PRO A 110 -8.45 -1.15 -6.27
N LEU A 111 -7.19 -0.94 -5.90
CA LEU A 111 -6.14 -0.52 -6.81
C LEU A 111 -5.39 -1.74 -7.33
N ARG A 112 -5.45 -1.95 -8.64
CA ARG A 112 -4.52 -2.83 -9.34
C ARG A 112 -3.24 -2.07 -9.64
N ILE A 113 -2.10 -2.66 -9.32
CA ILE A 113 -0.78 -2.04 -9.49
C ILE A 113 0.04 -2.93 -10.39
N HIS A 114 0.54 -2.37 -11.49
CA HIS A 114 1.47 -3.02 -12.40
C HIS A 114 2.85 -2.42 -12.18
N CYS A 115 3.77 -3.17 -11.58
CA CYS A 115 5.10 -2.67 -11.21
C CYS A 115 6.21 -3.68 -11.48
N ALA A 116 7.46 -3.24 -11.48
CA ALA A 116 8.61 -4.12 -11.64
C ALA A 116 9.00 -4.82 -10.33
N LYS A 117 8.91 -4.12 -9.20
CA LYS A 117 9.29 -4.65 -7.89
C LYS A 117 8.59 -3.91 -6.77
N PHE A 118 8.53 -4.55 -5.61
CA PHE A 118 8.17 -3.90 -4.35
C PHE A 118 9.17 -4.26 -3.26
N THR A 119 9.27 -3.41 -2.24
CA THR A 119 10.08 -3.63 -1.04
C THR A 119 9.33 -3.14 0.18
N MET A 120 9.41 -3.89 1.28
CA MET A 120 8.89 -3.50 2.59
C MET A 120 10.07 -3.24 3.53
N GLN A 121 10.01 -2.16 4.30
CA GLN A 121 11.06 -1.81 5.27
C GLN A 121 10.43 -1.24 6.55
N PRO A 122 10.97 -1.52 7.75
CA PRO A 122 10.56 -0.79 8.94
C PRO A 122 10.87 0.71 8.80
N VAL A 123 10.07 1.56 9.44
CA VAL A 123 10.35 2.99 9.57
C VAL A 123 10.85 3.22 10.99
N GLU A 124 12.10 3.66 11.12
CA GLU A 124 12.72 4.10 12.38
C GLU A 124 12.17 5.46 12.85
#